data_AF-A0A7S4KD43-F1
#
_entry.id   AF-A0A7S4KD43-F1
#
_cell.length_a   1.000
_cell.length_b   1.000
_cell.length_c   1.000
_cell.angle_alpha   90.00
_cell.angle_beta   90.00
_cell.angle_gamma   90.00
#
_symmetry.space_group_name_H-M   'P 1'
#
loop_
_entity.id
_entity.type
_entity.pdbx_description
1 polymer ?
#
loop_
_entity_poly.entity_id
_entity_poly.type
_entity_poly.pdbx_seq_one_letter_code
_entity_poly.pdbx_strand_id
1 'polypeptide(L)'
;MNPPAPRCDEELRELREEVQEMRALIPELRRCSVTRSTTVDDPSSSSSRAVNDAVDGNGLPSGMSQEPIVDRSVTKDTMGVRHTLLFHPGGGRVDDCDGSSSADSEGSSQAMMALPQDMYSCIYHAPPVSSTFVLAVVTFLFQVTILVLLFLDEIGLYDKEFQFDGTGIVFPAGVPPTVRASQFLAILVSVATQDDLITAIDGWHMGYSSAERNGGNRGRAGGGGAAAWQWILSQVLRGLEGALCLLNTFLLIFQEDNVQDIFMDFLAVQFVTGLDDTAFFLGRNGYFGSSVRRGTRAATRVRLPRRHDDQWWFRPLVFALVSAGLLAGWGVVGRKQSRGGYLSCRNVFFQFGDIFHAELGFVSG
;
A
#
# COMPACT_ATOMS: atom_id res chain seq x y z
N MET A 1 -2.67 -3.05 -62.73
CA MET A 1 -2.60 -1.91 -61.80
C MET A 1 -2.35 -2.50 -60.43
N ASN A 2 -1.19 -2.24 -59.83
CA ASN A 2 -0.84 -2.74 -58.49
C ASN A 2 -1.64 -1.97 -57.44
N PRO A 3 -2.23 -2.63 -56.44
CA PRO A 3 -2.92 -1.94 -55.36
C PRO A 3 -1.91 -1.09 -54.56
N PRO A 4 -2.30 0.12 -54.11
CA PRO A 4 -1.44 0.94 -53.27
C PRO A 4 -1.16 0.22 -51.95
N ALA A 5 0.11 0.28 -51.52
CA ALA A 5 0.60 -0.31 -50.28
C ALA A 5 -0.14 0.27 -49.05
N PRO A 6 -0.32 -0.53 -47.97
CA PRO A 6 -1.25 -0.22 -46.90
C PRO A 6 -0.75 0.86 -45.93
N ARG A 7 -1.72 1.59 -45.39
CA ARG A 7 -1.71 2.62 -44.33
C ARG A 7 -0.77 2.43 -43.12
N CYS A 8 -0.18 1.26 -42.91
CA CYS A 8 0.70 0.97 -41.77
C CYS A 8 1.96 1.85 -41.72
N ASP A 9 2.48 2.27 -42.87
CA ASP A 9 3.71 3.08 -42.89
C ASP A 9 3.47 4.50 -42.35
N GLU A 10 2.23 5.02 -42.40
CA GLU A 10 1.92 6.37 -41.90
C GLU A 10 1.77 6.37 -40.37
N GLU A 11 1.05 5.39 -39.80
CA GLU A 11 0.94 5.24 -38.34
C GLU A 11 2.31 5.01 -37.69
N LEU A 12 3.19 4.24 -38.35
CA LEU A 12 4.54 4.00 -37.87
C LEU A 12 5.45 5.23 -37.99
N ARG A 13 5.11 6.17 -38.88
CA ARG A 13 5.76 7.48 -39.02
C ARG A 13 5.35 8.41 -37.88
N GLU A 14 4.05 8.47 -37.59
CA GLU A 14 3.46 9.29 -36.53
C GLU A 14 3.98 8.86 -35.14
N LEU A 15 4.02 7.56 -34.88
CA LEU A 15 4.57 7.00 -33.63
C LEU A 15 6.08 7.28 -33.46
N ARG A 16 6.85 7.35 -34.57
CA ARG A 16 8.28 7.73 -34.50
C ARG A 16 8.45 9.21 -34.20
N GLU A 17 7.60 10.08 -34.75
CA GLU A 17 7.66 11.53 -34.49
C GLU A 17 7.35 11.83 -33.01
N GLU A 18 6.32 11.20 -32.43
CA GLU A 18 5.99 11.38 -30.99
C GLU A 18 7.10 10.87 -30.05
N VAL A 19 7.69 9.70 -30.33
CA VAL A 19 8.79 9.15 -29.51
C VAL A 19 10.04 10.04 -29.60
N GLN A 20 10.26 10.67 -30.74
CA GLN A 20 11.39 11.57 -30.95
C GLN A 20 11.19 12.92 -30.21
N GLU A 21 9.97 13.43 -30.19
CA GLU A 21 9.59 14.62 -29.43
C GLU A 21 9.70 14.40 -27.91
N MET A 22 9.23 13.24 -27.41
CA MET A 22 9.41 12.86 -26.00
C MET A 22 10.89 12.73 -25.61
N ARG A 23 11.75 12.16 -26.48
CA ARG A 23 13.19 12.07 -26.21
C ARG A 23 13.86 13.45 -26.15
N ALA A 24 13.36 14.44 -26.88
CA ALA A 24 13.88 15.80 -26.85
C ALA A 24 13.57 16.54 -25.53
N LEU A 25 12.54 16.13 -24.79
CA LEU A 25 12.13 16.73 -23.51
C LEU A 25 12.88 16.18 -22.28
N ILE A 26 13.48 14.99 -22.38
CA ILE A 26 14.23 14.35 -21.27
C ILE A 26 15.40 15.20 -20.74
N PRO A 27 16.22 15.88 -21.57
CA PRO A 27 17.32 16.73 -21.09
C PRO A 27 16.84 17.98 -20.34
N GLU A 28 15.72 18.57 -20.76
CA GLU A 28 15.10 19.75 -20.12
C GLU A 28 14.61 19.40 -18.71
N LEU A 29 13.93 18.25 -18.56
CA LEU A 29 13.48 17.75 -17.27
C LEU A 29 14.65 17.44 -16.31
N ARG A 30 15.77 16.91 -16.83
CA ARG A 30 17.00 16.76 -16.04
C ARG A 30 17.58 18.10 -15.60
N ARG A 31 17.46 19.15 -16.41
CA ARG A 31 18.01 20.48 -16.10
C ARG A 31 17.19 21.19 -15.02
N CYS A 32 15.86 21.03 -15.02
CA CYS A 32 14.98 21.55 -13.98
C CYS A 32 15.13 20.83 -12.62
N SER A 33 15.50 19.55 -12.63
CA SER A 33 15.74 18.77 -11.40
C SER A 33 17.00 19.25 -10.65
N VAL A 34 18.04 19.66 -11.37
CA VAL A 34 19.34 20.03 -10.76
C VAL A 34 19.35 21.44 -10.15
N THR A 35 18.49 22.35 -10.61
CA THR A 35 18.48 23.75 -10.12
C THR A 35 17.68 23.96 -8.83
N ARG A 36 16.94 22.95 -8.34
CA ARG A 36 16.09 23.09 -7.14
C ARG A 36 16.77 22.68 -5.82
N SER A 37 18.08 22.38 -5.82
CA SER A 37 18.78 21.87 -4.63
C SER A 37 19.78 22.84 -3.98
N THR A 38 19.92 24.07 -4.47
CA THR A 38 20.87 25.04 -3.90
C THR A 38 20.27 26.43 -3.87
N THR A 39 19.52 26.74 -2.81
CA THR A 39 19.41 28.03 -2.11
C THR A 39 18.18 27.99 -1.20
N VAL A 40 18.38 27.48 0.02
CA VAL A 40 17.55 27.91 1.16
C VAL A 40 18.46 28.80 1.99
N ASP A 41 18.45 30.09 1.66
CA ASP A 41 19.04 31.13 2.48
C ASP A 41 18.10 31.39 3.66
N ASP A 42 18.59 31.16 4.88
CA ASP A 42 17.96 31.55 6.13
C ASP A 42 18.08 33.08 6.33
N PRO A 43 16.98 33.83 6.47
CA PRO A 43 17.04 35.22 6.89
C PRO A 43 16.26 35.38 8.19
N SER A 44 16.88 35.11 9.35
CA SER A 44 16.43 35.72 10.62
C SER A 44 17.42 35.51 11.77
N SER A 45 18.44 36.35 11.86
CA SER A 45 18.98 36.72 13.17
C SER A 45 19.66 38.08 13.14
N SER A 46 18.90 39.14 13.40
CA SER A 46 19.46 40.31 14.06
C SER A 46 18.39 41.04 14.89
N SER A 47 18.86 41.57 16.01
CA SER A 47 18.23 42.60 16.85
C SER A 47 17.31 42.15 17.99
N SER A 48 17.90 41.94 19.17
CA SER A 48 17.49 42.71 20.36
C SER A 48 18.58 42.77 21.42
N ARG A 49 18.75 43.99 21.93
CA ARG A 49 19.75 44.50 22.88
C ARG A 49 19.59 43.94 24.29
N ALA A 50 20.75 43.72 24.92
CA ALA A 50 21.22 44.17 26.24
C ALA A 50 20.18 44.53 27.33
N VAL A 51 20.37 43.94 28.53
CA VAL A 51 20.60 44.61 29.84
C VAL A 51 20.94 43.53 30.89
N ASN A 52 22.15 43.63 31.48
CA ASN A 52 22.59 43.43 32.89
C ASN A 52 22.04 42.24 33.72
N ASP A 53 22.76 41.51 34.59
CA ASP A 53 23.96 41.78 35.40
C ASP A 53 24.62 40.46 35.86
N ALA A 54 25.90 40.62 36.25
CA ALA A 54 26.83 39.79 37.02
C ALA A 54 26.35 38.54 37.79
N VAL A 55 27.20 37.49 37.79
CA VAL A 55 27.95 36.99 38.98
C VAL A 55 28.92 35.86 38.56
N ASP A 56 30.18 36.04 38.96
CA ASP A 56 31.33 35.14 39.19
C ASP A 56 31.14 33.62 39.01
N GLY A 57 32.08 32.81 38.53
CA GLY A 57 33.51 32.98 38.29
C GLY A 57 34.19 31.59 38.20
N ASN A 58 35.43 31.60 37.72
CA ASN A 58 36.49 30.58 37.84
C ASN A 58 36.54 29.35 36.89
N GLY A 59 37.65 29.28 36.15
CA GLY A 59 38.48 28.06 36.16
C GLY A 59 38.79 27.37 34.82
N LEU A 60 39.71 27.93 34.02
CA LEU A 60 40.63 27.18 33.14
C LEU A 60 41.72 26.45 33.99
N PRO A 61 42.61 25.55 33.47
CA PRO A 61 42.96 25.30 32.06
C PRO A 61 43.27 23.83 31.63
N SER A 62 43.31 23.66 30.29
CA SER A 62 44.28 22.91 29.44
C SER A 62 44.71 21.46 29.70
N GLY A 63 44.63 20.65 28.62
CA GLY A 63 45.45 19.45 28.38
C GLY A 63 44.93 18.64 27.17
N MET A 64 45.44 18.89 25.96
CA MET A 64 46.47 18.12 25.24
C MET A 64 45.99 16.82 24.57
N SER A 65 46.18 16.80 23.25
CA SER A 65 45.98 15.79 22.21
C SER A 65 46.22 14.32 22.56
N GLN A 66 45.40 13.43 21.98
CA GLN A 66 45.85 12.19 21.31
C GLN A 66 44.68 11.53 20.54
N GLU A 67 44.84 11.39 19.21
CA GLU A 67 44.11 10.41 18.40
C GLU A 67 44.59 8.99 18.74
N PRO A 68 43.73 7.97 18.62
CA PRO A 68 44.08 6.90 17.69
C PRO A 68 42.90 6.28 16.91
N ILE A 69 43.14 6.12 15.60
CA ILE A 69 43.01 4.87 14.82
C ILE A 69 41.79 3.99 15.13
N VAL A 70 40.79 4.04 14.25
CA VAL A 70 39.68 3.09 14.19
C VAL A 70 40.04 1.94 13.24
N ASP A 71 40.23 0.74 13.81
CA ASP A 71 40.34 -0.52 13.08
C ASP A 71 38.97 -0.95 12.53
N ARG A 72 38.90 -1.19 11.22
CA ARG A 72 37.76 -1.81 10.55
C ARG A 72 37.89 -3.32 10.64
N SER A 73 37.14 -3.96 11.54
CA SER A 73 36.86 -5.39 11.45
C SER A 73 35.51 -5.63 10.78
N VAL A 74 35.61 -6.29 9.62
CA VAL A 74 34.51 -6.85 8.85
C VAL A 74 33.90 -8.00 9.64
N THR A 75 32.59 -7.96 9.90
CA THR A 75 31.80 -9.17 10.10
C THR A 75 30.58 -9.11 9.19
N LYS A 76 30.58 -10.06 8.25
CA LYS A 76 29.42 -10.48 7.47
C LYS A 76 28.38 -11.01 8.46
N ASP A 77 27.11 -10.67 8.27
CA ASP A 77 26.07 -11.71 8.27
C ASP A 77 24.71 -11.23 7.73
N THR A 78 24.17 -12.14 6.91
CA THR A 78 22.76 -12.36 6.52
C THR A 78 21.98 -11.27 5.77
N MET A 79 21.89 -11.46 4.45
CA MET A 79 20.91 -10.83 3.57
C MET A 79 19.48 -11.24 3.94
N GLY A 80 18.74 -10.34 4.60
CA GLY A 80 17.29 -10.29 4.55
C GLY A 80 16.88 -9.21 3.55
N VAL A 81 16.45 -9.63 2.36
CA VAL A 81 15.98 -8.73 1.30
C VAL A 81 14.66 -8.09 1.73
N ARG A 82 14.75 -6.89 2.32
CA ARG A 82 13.64 -5.95 2.45
C ARG A 82 13.76 -4.91 1.34
N HIS A 83 13.00 -5.09 0.26
CA HIS A 83 12.76 -4.02 -0.69
C HIS A 83 11.67 -3.11 -0.15
N THR A 84 12.07 -2.16 0.71
CA THR A 84 11.28 -0.98 1.02
C THR A 84 11.88 0.18 0.23
N LEU A 85 11.43 0.35 -1.02
CA LEU A 85 11.73 1.54 -1.80
C LEU A 85 10.66 2.60 -1.52
N LEU A 86 10.85 3.35 -0.44
CA LEU A 86 10.36 4.73 -0.33
C LEU A 86 11.27 5.50 0.62
N PHE A 87 11.80 6.61 0.11
CA PHE A 87 12.78 7.50 0.74
C PHE A 87 12.29 8.05 2.09
N HIS A 88 13.10 7.91 3.13
CA HIS A 88 13.01 8.70 4.36
C HIS A 88 14.35 9.43 4.58
N PRO A 89 14.42 10.78 4.47
CA PRO A 89 15.57 11.54 4.93
C PRO A 89 15.38 11.96 6.40
N GLY A 90 16.42 11.81 7.22
CA GLY A 90 16.57 12.55 8.48
C GLY A 90 16.16 11.82 9.76
N GLY A 91 17.00 10.86 10.20
CA GLY A 91 17.01 10.37 11.58
C GLY A 91 18.17 10.99 12.35
N GLY A 92 17.89 12.02 13.16
CA GLY A 92 18.84 12.61 14.09
C GLY A 92 19.22 11.63 15.20
N ARG A 93 20.53 11.56 15.47
CA ARG A 93 21.19 10.76 16.50
C ARG A 93 20.89 11.38 17.87
N VAL A 94 20.28 10.62 18.78
CA VAL A 94 20.15 10.97 20.19
C VAL A 94 21.23 10.19 20.92
N ASP A 95 22.21 10.91 21.46
CA ASP A 95 23.22 10.39 22.36
C ASP A 95 22.64 10.39 23.78
N ASP A 96 22.51 9.23 24.41
CA ASP A 96 22.29 9.09 25.85
C ASP A 96 23.20 7.99 26.39
N CYS A 97 24.23 8.41 27.12
CA CYS A 97 25.02 7.58 28.01
C CYS A 97 24.61 7.93 29.45
N ASP A 98 24.12 6.96 30.21
CA ASP A 98 24.34 6.95 31.65
C ASP A 98 24.30 5.51 32.18
N GLY A 99 25.49 5.04 32.59
CA GLY A 99 25.70 3.73 33.18
C GLY A 99 25.41 3.77 34.67
N SER A 100 24.35 3.09 35.09
CA SER A 100 24.15 2.68 36.48
C SER A 100 23.87 1.18 36.53
N SER A 101 24.89 0.43 36.96
CA SER A 101 24.85 -1.00 37.24
C SER A 101 23.90 -1.24 38.42
N SER A 102 22.70 -1.75 38.12
CA SER A 102 21.73 -2.25 39.11
C SER A 102 21.44 -3.72 38.80
N ALA A 103 21.50 -4.52 39.86
CA ALA A 103 21.54 -5.97 39.86
C ALA A 103 20.41 -6.64 39.05
N ASP A 104 20.81 -7.67 38.30
CA ASP A 104 20.04 -8.46 37.36
C ASP A 104 18.83 -9.14 38.02
N SER A 105 17.67 -8.47 37.94
CA SER A 105 16.40 -9.19 37.88
C SER A 105 16.27 -9.63 36.43
N GLU A 106 16.54 -10.91 36.14
CA GLU A 106 16.20 -11.60 34.88
C GLU A 106 14.67 -11.68 34.71
N GLY A 107 14.00 -10.52 34.77
CA GLY A 107 12.62 -10.37 34.38
C GLY A 107 12.58 -10.54 32.88
N SER A 108 12.00 -11.66 32.44
CA SER A 108 11.72 -11.98 31.05
C SER A 108 11.22 -10.73 30.32
N SER A 109 12.10 -10.10 29.52
CA SER A 109 11.76 -8.94 28.72
C SER A 109 10.76 -9.39 27.67
N GLN A 110 9.47 -9.31 28.00
CA GLN A 110 8.40 -9.65 27.08
C GLN A 110 8.55 -8.75 25.87
N ALA A 111 8.80 -9.34 24.70
CA ALA A 111 8.94 -8.61 23.46
C ALA A 111 7.67 -7.78 23.24
N MET A 112 7.80 -6.45 23.26
CA MET A 112 6.68 -5.56 22.99
C MET A 112 6.59 -5.32 21.48
N MET A 113 5.42 -5.54 20.89
CA MET A 113 5.17 -5.25 19.47
C MET A 113 4.52 -3.88 19.34
N ALA A 114 5.06 -3.03 18.45
CA ALA A 114 4.41 -1.79 18.08
C ALA A 114 3.19 -2.08 17.20
N LEU A 115 2.09 -1.36 17.41
CA LEU A 115 0.95 -1.43 16.50
C LEU A 115 1.34 -0.93 15.10
N PRO A 116 0.69 -1.43 14.04
CA PRO A 116 0.71 -0.80 12.73
C PRO A 116 0.42 0.70 12.83
N GLN A 117 1.07 1.51 11.99
CA GLN A 117 0.91 2.96 12.00
C GLN A 117 -0.15 3.40 10.99
N ASP A 118 -1.36 2.83 11.11
CA ASP A 118 -2.46 3.01 10.17
C ASP A 118 -3.71 3.62 10.83
N MET A 119 -4.69 3.99 10.01
CA MET A 119 -5.94 4.59 10.51
C MET A 119 -6.79 3.59 11.31
N TYR A 120 -6.67 2.30 11.03
CA TYR A 120 -7.35 1.23 11.77
C TYR A 120 -6.89 1.16 13.23
N SER A 121 -5.62 1.43 13.51
CA SER A 121 -5.08 1.50 14.86
C SER A 121 -5.62 2.71 15.62
N CYS A 122 -5.98 3.80 14.92
CA CYS A 122 -6.70 4.91 15.52
C CYS A 122 -8.14 4.55 15.91
N ILE A 123 -8.85 3.73 15.13
CA ILE A 123 -10.21 3.25 15.48
C ILE A 123 -10.19 2.48 16.81
N TYR A 124 -9.15 1.67 17.01
CA TYR A 124 -8.96 0.91 18.24
C TYR A 124 -8.75 1.81 19.47
N HIS A 125 -7.94 2.85 19.35
CA HIS A 125 -7.53 3.67 20.51
C HIS A 125 -8.49 4.83 20.82
N ALA A 126 -9.03 5.45 19.78
CA ALA A 126 -9.74 6.71 19.90
C ALA A 126 -11.14 6.52 20.54
N PRO A 127 -11.62 7.51 21.33
CA PRO A 127 -13.02 7.52 21.74
C PRO A 127 -13.93 7.44 20.50
N PRO A 128 -15.07 6.73 20.59
CA PRO A 128 -16.10 6.82 19.56
C PRO A 128 -16.48 8.30 19.38
N VAL A 129 -16.68 8.73 18.13
CA VAL A 129 -17.05 10.12 17.77
C VAL A 129 -15.94 11.16 17.96
N SER A 130 -14.74 10.79 18.42
CA SER A 130 -13.61 11.72 18.41
C SER A 130 -13.22 12.11 16.98
N SER A 131 -12.61 13.28 16.79
CA SER A 131 -12.14 13.73 15.46
C SER A 131 -11.21 12.72 14.79
N THR A 132 -10.37 12.03 15.57
CA THR A 132 -9.46 10.98 15.06
C THR A 132 -10.23 9.75 14.60
N PHE A 133 -11.26 9.34 15.36
CA PHE A 133 -12.13 8.23 14.99
C PHE A 133 -12.91 8.54 13.71
N VAL A 134 -13.51 9.74 13.62
CA VAL A 134 -14.25 10.18 12.43
C VAL A 134 -13.35 10.21 11.21
N LEU A 135 -12.12 10.74 11.34
CA LEU A 135 -11.16 10.72 10.23
C LEU A 135 -10.86 9.31 9.75
N ALA A 136 -10.62 8.37 10.67
CA ALA A 136 -10.36 6.97 10.32
C ALA A 136 -11.54 6.31 9.58
N VAL A 137 -12.76 6.56 10.04
CA VAL A 137 -13.97 6.06 9.38
C VAL A 137 -14.14 6.68 7.99
N VAL A 138 -13.90 7.98 7.84
CA VAL A 138 -13.99 8.67 6.54
C VAL A 138 -12.95 8.11 5.56
N THR A 139 -11.71 7.91 6.01
CA THR A 139 -10.66 7.29 5.17
C THR A 139 -11.04 5.89 4.72
N PHE A 140 -11.51 5.04 5.64
CA PHE A 140 -12.02 3.71 5.32
C PHE A 140 -13.17 3.75 4.29
N LEU A 141 -14.17 4.60 4.51
CA LEU A 141 -15.29 4.74 3.58
C LEU A 141 -14.83 5.22 2.21
N PHE A 142 -13.85 6.13 2.16
CA PHE A 142 -13.27 6.61 0.91
C PHE A 142 -12.55 5.48 0.15
N GLN A 143 -11.67 4.72 0.83
CA GLN A 143 -10.97 3.57 0.23
C GLN A 143 -11.95 2.51 -0.26
N VAL A 144 -12.91 2.10 0.57
CA VAL A 144 -13.93 1.11 0.18
C VAL A 144 -14.79 1.63 -0.97
N THR A 145 -15.12 2.92 -1.00
CA THR A 145 -15.87 3.49 -2.12
C THR A 145 -15.08 3.37 -3.42
N ILE A 146 -13.79 3.71 -3.42
CA ILE A 146 -12.94 3.56 -4.61
C ILE A 146 -12.83 2.08 -5.01
N LEU A 147 -12.57 1.18 -4.07
CA LEU A 147 -12.47 -0.25 -4.35
C LEU A 147 -13.78 -0.82 -4.89
N VAL A 148 -14.93 -0.39 -4.38
CA VAL A 148 -16.23 -0.79 -4.90
C VAL A 148 -16.48 -0.20 -6.28
N LEU A 149 -16.10 1.05 -6.53
CA LEU A 149 -16.23 1.63 -7.87
C LEU A 149 -15.38 0.88 -8.89
N LEU A 150 -14.12 0.58 -8.55
CA LEU A 150 -13.25 -0.29 -9.37
C LEU A 150 -13.94 -1.64 -9.60
N PHE A 151 -14.41 -2.31 -8.54
CA PHE A 151 -15.10 -3.59 -8.68
C PHE A 151 -16.32 -3.52 -9.62
N LEU A 152 -17.14 -2.46 -9.51
CA LEU A 152 -18.34 -2.27 -10.33
C LEU A 152 -17.99 -2.00 -11.81
N ASP A 153 -16.89 -1.29 -12.05
CA ASP A 153 -16.33 -1.05 -13.37
C ASP A 153 -15.86 -2.38 -13.99
N GLU A 154 -15.08 -3.15 -13.24
CA GLU A 154 -14.57 -4.47 -13.64
C GLU A 154 -15.69 -5.45 -14.03
N ILE A 155 -16.80 -5.48 -13.31
CA ILE A 155 -17.90 -6.40 -13.64
C ILE A 155 -18.78 -5.91 -14.80
N GLY A 156 -18.43 -4.79 -15.43
CA GLY A 156 -19.12 -4.26 -16.60
C GLY A 156 -20.57 -3.85 -16.31
N LEU A 157 -20.90 -3.45 -15.07
CA LEU A 157 -22.27 -3.05 -14.72
C LEU A 157 -22.70 -1.76 -15.42
N TYR A 158 -21.75 -0.95 -15.89
CA TYR A 158 -22.03 0.31 -16.58
C TYR A 158 -22.23 0.16 -18.09
N ASP A 159 -21.60 -0.83 -18.73
CA ASP A 159 -21.75 -1.06 -20.17
C ASP A 159 -22.90 -2.00 -20.51
N LYS A 160 -24.09 -1.41 -20.63
CA LYS A 160 -25.32 -2.11 -21.04
C LYS A 160 -25.26 -2.71 -22.45
N GLU A 161 -24.31 -2.29 -23.27
CA GLU A 161 -24.23 -2.68 -24.69
C GLU A 161 -23.51 -4.02 -24.91
N PHE A 162 -22.75 -4.51 -23.91
CA PHE A 162 -21.91 -5.71 -24.04
C PHE A 162 -22.45 -6.95 -23.30
N GLN A 163 -23.66 -6.90 -22.72
CA GLN A 163 -24.30 -8.06 -22.07
C GLN A 163 -24.87 -9.08 -23.07
N PHE A 164 -24.02 -9.71 -23.89
CA PHE A 164 -24.49 -10.70 -24.86
C PHE A 164 -24.79 -12.09 -24.25
N ASP A 165 -24.25 -12.39 -23.05
CA ASP A 165 -24.33 -13.74 -22.44
C ASP A 165 -24.94 -13.78 -21.02
N GLY A 166 -25.41 -12.65 -20.49
CA GLY A 166 -26.01 -12.57 -19.14
C GLY A 166 -25.04 -12.80 -17.97
N THR A 167 -23.76 -13.10 -18.24
CA THR A 167 -22.73 -13.27 -17.20
C THR A 167 -21.98 -11.99 -16.82
N GLY A 168 -22.18 -10.88 -17.57
CA GLY A 168 -21.62 -9.55 -17.27
C GLY A 168 -20.09 -9.40 -17.42
N ILE A 169 -19.34 -10.47 -17.18
CA ILE A 169 -17.87 -10.45 -17.19
C ILE A 169 -17.35 -10.94 -18.55
N VAL A 170 -16.59 -10.08 -19.22
CA VAL A 170 -15.93 -10.37 -20.50
C VAL A 170 -14.54 -10.91 -20.21
N PHE A 171 -14.25 -12.13 -20.65
CA PHE A 171 -12.92 -12.70 -20.55
C PHE A 171 -12.32 -12.83 -21.96
N PRO A 172 -11.09 -12.34 -22.21
CA PRO A 172 -10.47 -12.48 -23.51
C PRO A 172 -10.28 -13.97 -23.85
N ALA A 173 -10.68 -14.34 -25.07
CA ALA A 173 -10.43 -15.67 -25.60
C ALA A 173 -9.04 -15.73 -26.25
N GLY A 174 -8.36 -16.87 -26.14
CA GLY A 174 -7.08 -17.07 -26.85
C GLY A 174 -5.87 -16.37 -26.22
N VAL A 175 -5.91 -16.03 -24.93
CA VAL A 175 -4.80 -15.38 -24.20
C VAL A 175 -3.46 -16.11 -24.43
N PRO A 176 -2.39 -15.40 -24.86
CA PRO A 176 -1.08 -15.98 -25.10
C PRO A 176 -0.49 -16.68 -23.87
N PRO A 177 0.34 -17.74 -24.03
CA PRO A 177 0.97 -18.43 -22.90
C PRO A 177 1.84 -17.51 -22.03
N THR A 178 2.46 -16.49 -22.62
CA THR A 178 3.27 -15.49 -21.92
C THR A 178 2.42 -14.67 -20.94
N VAL A 179 1.26 -14.22 -21.38
CA VAL A 179 0.30 -13.48 -20.55
C VAL A 179 -0.21 -14.37 -19.43
N ARG A 180 -0.55 -15.64 -19.70
CA ARG A 180 -0.96 -16.60 -18.65
C ARG A 180 0.10 -16.82 -17.58
N ALA A 181 1.37 -16.91 -17.98
CA ALA A 181 2.48 -17.02 -17.04
C ALA A 181 2.62 -15.77 -16.18
N SER A 182 2.44 -14.58 -16.78
CA SER A 182 2.45 -13.31 -16.04
C SER A 182 1.28 -13.19 -15.07
N GLN A 183 0.07 -13.59 -15.47
CA GLN A 183 -1.12 -13.62 -14.61
C GLN A 183 -0.91 -14.52 -13.39
N PHE A 184 -0.32 -15.72 -13.59
CA PHE A 184 0.03 -16.62 -12.48
C PHE A 184 1.01 -15.97 -11.49
N LEU A 185 2.06 -15.32 -12.00
CA LEU A 185 3.04 -14.64 -11.15
C LEU A 185 2.42 -13.43 -10.44
N ALA A 186 1.59 -12.65 -11.13
CA ALA A 186 0.88 -11.49 -10.58
C ALA A 186 -0.04 -11.90 -9.42
N ILE A 187 -0.74 -13.05 -9.52
CA ILE A 187 -1.53 -13.58 -8.41
C ILE A 187 -0.65 -13.86 -7.19
N LEU A 188 0.50 -14.52 -7.35
CA LEU A 188 1.40 -14.80 -6.22
C LEU A 188 1.94 -13.52 -5.58
N VAL A 189 2.33 -12.56 -6.41
CA VAL A 189 2.81 -11.25 -5.95
C VAL A 189 1.70 -10.52 -5.21
N SER A 190 0.48 -10.48 -5.76
CA SER A 190 -0.66 -9.77 -5.15
C SER A 190 -0.98 -10.26 -3.74
N VAL A 191 -0.95 -11.58 -3.51
CA VAL A 191 -1.17 -12.15 -2.18
C VAL A 191 -0.01 -11.81 -1.24
N ALA A 192 1.22 -11.82 -1.75
CA ALA A 192 2.42 -11.48 -0.98
C ALA A 192 2.50 -10.00 -0.58
N THR A 193 1.92 -9.10 -1.38
CA THR A 193 1.93 -7.65 -1.15
C THR A 193 0.73 -7.16 -0.35
N GLN A 194 -0.24 -8.02 0.00
CA GLN A 194 -1.44 -7.59 0.71
C GLN A 194 -1.20 -7.49 2.23
N ASP A 195 -0.57 -6.39 2.66
CA ASP A 195 -0.21 -6.14 4.06
C ASP A 195 -1.44 -6.06 5.00
N ASP A 196 -2.57 -5.53 4.51
CA ASP A 196 -3.80 -5.39 5.31
C ASP A 196 -4.38 -6.72 5.74
N LEU A 197 -4.43 -7.68 4.82
CA LEU A 197 -4.96 -9.01 5.09
C LEU A 197 -4.07 -9.74 6.10
N ILE A 198 -2.75 -9.68 5.89
CA ILE A 198 -1.75 -10.29 6.79
C ILE A 198 -1.88 -9.70 8.20
N THR A 199 -1.96 -8.37 8.29
CA THR A 199 -2.07 -7.66 9.56
C THR A 199 -3.39 -7.94 10.27
N ALA A 200 -4.50 -8.07 9.53
CA ALA A 200 -5.79 -8.46 10.09
C ALA A 200 -5.79 -9.89 10.65
N ILE A 201 -5.19 -10.84 9.93
CA ILE A 201 -5.02 -12.23 10.37
C ILE A 201 -4.16 -12.29 11.63
N ASP A 202 -3.05 -11.57 11.64
CA ASP A 202 -2.18 -11.45 12.82
C ASP A 202 -2.93 -10.87 14.02
N GLY A 203 -3.74 -9.83 13.80
CA GLY A 203 -4.59 -9.25 14.84
C GLY A 203 -5.65 -10.20 15.37
N TRP A 204 -6.25 -11.03 14.52
CA TRP A 204 -7.21 -12.07 14.94
C TRP A 204 -6.54 -13.14 15.79
N HIS A 205 -5.36 -13.56 15.36
CA HIS A 205 -4.61 -14.64 15.98
C HIS A 205 -4.04 -14.26 17.35
N MET A 206 -3.48 -13.05 17.47
CA MET A 206 -3.04 -12.51 18.76
C MET A 206 -4.19 -12.46 19.77
N GLY A 207 -5.41 -12.24 19.28
CA GLY A 207 -6.62 -12.15 20.06
C GLY A 207 -6.64 -10.92 20.97
N TYR A 208 -7.80 -10.66 21.57
CA TYR A 208 -7.91 -9.60 22.58
C TYR A 208 -7.36 -10.12 23.92
N SER A 209 -6.11 -9.75 24.25
CA SER A 209 -5.45 -10.23 25.47
C SER A 209 -6.15 -9.70 26.71
N SER A 210 -6.55 -10.61 27.61
CA SER A 210 -7.17 -10.26 28.90
C SER A 210 -6.23 -9.47 29.82
N ALA A 211 -4.93 -9.39 29.54
CA ALA A 211 -4.00 -8.51 30.24
C ALA A 211 -4.39 -7.03 30.10
N GLU A 212 -4.97 -6.64 28.96
CA GLU A 212 -5.44 -5.28 28.73
C GLU A 212 -6.76 -4.98 29.47
N ARG A 213 -7.52 -6.03 29.81
CA ARG A 213 -8.73 -5.95 30.63
C ARG A 213 -8.43 -5.63 32.10
N ASN A 214 -7.29 -6.11 32.61
CA ASN A 214 -6.90 -5.96 34.02
C ASN A 214 -5.87 -4.84 34.25
N GLY A 215 -5.30 -4.25 33.19
CA GLY A 215 -4.39 -3.10 33.22
C GLY A 215 -5.01 -1.77 33.66
N GLY A 216 -5.92 -1.80 34.62
CA GLY A 216 -5.85 -1.03 35.87
C GLY A 216 -5.97 0.50 35.89
N ASN A 217 -5.73 1.28 34.84
CA ASN A 217 -5.68 2.74 35.02
C ASN A 217 -6.16 3.63 33.86
N ARG A 218 -6.75 3.07 32.80
CA ARG A 218 -7.54 3.90 31.87
C ARG A 218 -8.89 4.18 32.53
N GLY A 219 -9.03 5.35 33.14
CA GLY A 219 -10.25 5.88 33.78
C GLY A 219 -11.45 6.09 32.85
N ARG A 220 -11.65 5.20 31.86
CA ARG A 220 -12.90 5.08 31.13
C ARG A 220 -13.83 4.18 31.95
N ALA A 221 -14.80 4.80 32.60
CA ALA A 221 -15.89 4.15 33.31
C ALA A 221 -16.83 3.31 32.41
N GLY A 222 -16.48 3.09 31.14
CA GLY A 222 -17.19 2.20 30.24
C GLY A 222 -16.54 0.82 30.26
N GLY A 223 -17.29 -0.19 30.74
CA GLY A 223 -16.80 -1.55 30.95
C GLY A 223 -16.04 -2.15 29.76
N GLY A 224 -15.12 -3.07 30.04
CA GLY A 224 -14.17 -3.65 29.08
C GLY A 224 -14.76 -4.30 27.82
N GLY A 225 -16.08 -4.47 27.74
CA GLY A 225 -16.76 -4.86 26.50
C GLY A 225 -16.58 -3.83 25.37
N ALA A 226 -16.45 -2.53 25.69
CA ALA A 226 -16.31 -1.49 24.68
C ALA A 226 -15.00 -1.61 23.88
N ALA A 227 -13.89 -1.87 24.56
CA ALA A 227 -12.58 -1.98 23.91
C ALA A 227 -12.47 -3.27 23.05
N ALA A 228 -13.09 -4.36 23.49
CA ALA A 228 -13.08 -5.62 22.76
C ALA A 228 -13.79 -5.51 21.40
N TRP A 229 -14.95 -4.85 21.33
CA TRP A 229 -15.63 -4.67 20.04
C TRP A 229 -14.86 -3.72 19.12
N GLN A 230 -14.20 -2.68 19.65
CA GLN A 230 -13.38 -1.77 18.85
C GLN A 230 -12.18 -2.49 18.23
N TRP A 231 -11.56 -3.40 18.98
CA TRP A 231 -10.51 -4.28 18.46
C TRP A 231 -11.04 -5.15 17.32
N ILE A 232 -12.11 -5.90 17.56
CA ILE A 232 -12.70 -6.79 16.56
C ILE A 232 -13.10 -6.01 15.31
N LEU A 233 -13.74 -4.85 15.48
CA LEU A 233 -14.14 -4.00 14.37
C LEU A 233 -12.93 -3.55 13.56
N SER A 234 -11.87 -3.05 14.20
CA SER A 234 -10.65 -2.63 13.50
C SER A 234 -10.07 -3.75 12.64
N GLN A 235 -9.99 -4.98 13.16
CA GLN A 235 -9.47 -6.10 12.39
C GLN A 235 -10.43 -6.57 11.27
N VAL A 236 -11.75 -6.50 11.49
CA VAL A 236 -12.74 -6.83 10.46
C VAL A 236 -12.69 -5.84 9.31
N LEU A 237 -12.57 -4.54 9.59
CA LEU A 237 -12.47 -3.50 8.56
C LEU A 237 -11.21 -3.68 7.71
N ARG A 238 -10.05 -3.89 8.35
CA ARG A 238 -8.78 -4.15 7.67
C ARG A 238 -8.83 -5.45 6.84
N GLY A 239 -9.42 -6.52 7.39
CA GLY A 239 -9.61 -7.77 6.68
C GLY A 239 -10.54 -7.65 5.47
N LEU A 240 -11.61 -6.84 5.58
CA LEU A 240 -12.54 -6.58 4.50
C LEU A 240 -11.89 -5.77 3.37
N GLU A 241 -11.12 -4.73 3.70
CA GLU A 241 -10.34 -3.97 2.71
C GLU A 241 -9.36 -4.88 1.99
N GLY A 242 -8.57 -5.66 2.74
CA GLY A 242 -7.62 -6.60 2.15
C GLY A 242 -8.27 -7.62 1.22
N ALA A 243 -9.45 -8.13 1.59
CA ALA A 243 -10.21 -9.06 0.76
C ALA A 243 -10.78 -8.40 -0.52
N LEU A 244 -11.33 -7.18 -0.41
CA LEU A 244 -11.83 -6.43 -1.57
C LEU A 244 -10.69 -6.06 -2.54
N CYS A 245 -9.54 -5.65 -2.00
CA CYS A 245 -8.34 -5.36 -2.79
C CYS A 245 -7.85 -6.59 -3.56
N LEU A 246 -7.78 -7.76 -2.90
CA LEU A 246 -7.42 -9.01 -3.58
C LEU A 246 -8.43 -9.42 -4.64
N LEU A 247 -9.73 -9.22 -4.38
CA LEU A 247 -10.78 -9.52 -5.35
C LEU A 247 -10.67 -8.63 -6.59
N ASN A 248 -10.47 -7.32 -6.42
CA ASN A 248 -10.25 -6.38 -7.51
C ASN A 248 -9.01 -6.73 -8.32
N THR A 249 -7.88 -6.92 -7.63
CA THR A 249 -6.62 -7.30 -8.28
C THR A 249 -6.77 -8.60 -9.06
N PHE A 250 -7.49 -9.56 -8.50
CA PHE A 250 -7.80 -10.81 -9.19
C PHE A 250 -8.58 -10.54 -10.47
N LEU A 251 -9.67 -9.79 -10.43
CA LEU A 251 -10.48 -9.49 -11.63
C LEU A 251 -9.67 -8.76 -12.70
N LEU A 252 -8.95 -7.70 -12.34
CA LEU A 252 -8.08 -6.94 -13.24
C LEU A 252 -7.10 -7.86 -13.98
N ILE A 253 -6.42 -8.75 -13.26
CA ILE A 253 -5.49 -9.72 -13.86
C ILE A 253 -6.15 -10.61 -14.94
N PHE A 254 -7.45 -10.91 -14.83
CA PHE A 254 -8.14 -11.75 -15.83
C PHE A 254 -8.65 -11.03 -17.06
N GLN A 255 -8.96 -9.75 -16.94
CA GLN A 255 -9.53 -8.98 -18.02
C GLN A 255 -8.47 -8.56 -19.03
N GLU A 256 -7.26 -8.30 -18.54
CA GLU A 256 -6.17 -7.83 -19.36
C GLU A 256 -5.57 -8.93 -20.25
N ASP A 257 -5.39 -8.59 -21.53
CA ASP A 257 -4.69 -9.40 -22.53
C ASP A 257 -3.22 -8.99 -22.72
N ASN A 258 -2.80 -7.92 -22.05
CA ASN A 258 -1.47 -7.35 -22.11
C ASN A 258 -0.83 -7.29 -20.71
N VAL A 259 0.46 -7.65 -20.66
CA VAL A 259 1.24 -7.66 -19.42
C VAL A 259 1.45 -6.25 -18.86
N GLN A 260 1.59 -5.24 -19.74
CA GLN A 260 1.80 -3.87 -19.32
C GLN A 260 0.59 -3.33 -18.55
N ASP A 261 -0.61 -3.63 -19.04
CA ASP A 261 -1.86 -3.14 -18.47
C ASP A 261 -2.12 -3.79 -17.12
N ILE A 262 -1.85 -5.10 -16.99
CA ILE A 262 -1.83 -5.81 -15.69
C ILE A 262 -0.98 -5.09 -14.64
N PHE A 263 0.21 -4.61 -15.01
CA PHE A 263 1.09 -3.91 -14.07
C PHE A 263 0.57 -2.51 -13.72
N MET A 264 -0.04 -1.80 -14.66
CA MET A 264 -0.62 -0.48 -14.41
C MET A 264 -1.81 -0.56 -13.46
N ASP A 265 -2.67 -1.54 -13.66
CA ASP A 265 -3.83 -1.80 -12.80
C ASP A 265 -3.41 -2.22 -11.40
N PHE A 266 -2.38 -3.07 -11.31
CA PHE A 266 -1.79 -3.45 -10.03
C PHE A 266 -1.27 -2.22 -9.28
N LEU A 267 -0.57 -1.30 -9.96
CA LEU A 267 -0.10 -0.06 -9.34
C LEU A 267 -1.25 0.84 -8.89
N ALA A 268 -2.33 0.92 -9.68
CA ALA A 268 -3.51 1.70 -9.32
C ALA A 268 -4.16 1.16 -8.04
N VAL A 269 -4.34 -0.15 -7.91
CA VAL A 269 -4.89 -0.77 -6.69
C VAL A 269 -3.95 -0.55 -5.50
N GLN A 270 -2.64 -0.72 -5.67
CA GLN A 270 -1.65 -0.47 -4.62
C GLN A 270 -1.61 1.00 -4.14
N PHE A 271 -1.93 1.94 -5.02
CA PHE A 271 -2.07 3.34 -4.62
C PHE A 271 -3.26 3.54 -3.66
N VAL A 272 -4.39 2.87 -3.94
CA VAL A 272 -5.61 2.96 -3.11
C VAL A 272 -5.40 2.37 -1.73
N THR A 273 -4.70 1.24 -1.62
CA THR A 273 -4.37 0.62 -0.33
C THR A 273 -3.46 1.51 0.53
N GLY A 274 -2.56 2.30 -0.06
CA GLY A 274 -1.68 3.21 0.69
C GLY A 274 -2.33 4.52 1.20
N LEU A 275 -3.63 4.74 0.95
CA LEU A 275 -4.30 5.98 1.30
C LEU A 275 -4.49 6.16 2.82
N ASP A 276 -4.71 5.08 3.57
CA ASP A 276 -4.88 5.16 5.02
C ASP A 276 -3.58 5.47 5.75
N ASP A 277 -2.47 4.85 5.35
CA ASP A 277 -1.13 5.18 5.84
C ASP A 277 -0.79 6.65 5.56
N THR A 278 -1.16 7.14 4.36
CA THR A 278 -1.01 8.55 4.01
C THR A 278 -1.88 9.45 4.90
N ALA A 279 -3.15 9.09 5.13
CA ALA A 279 -4.04 9.83 6.02
C ALA A 279 -3.53 9.83 7.46
N PHE A 280 -2.99 8.71 7.95
CA PHE A 280 -2.40 8.58 9.27
C PHE A 280 -1.16 9.46 9.40
N PHE A 281 -0.27 9.44 8.39
CA PHE A 281 0.90 10.29 8.32
C PHE A 281 0.53 11.79 8.37
N LEU A 282 -0.45 12.21 7.56
CA LEU A 282 -0.97 13.58 7.57
C LEU A 282 -1.59 13.94 8.93
N GLY A 283 -2.36 13.03 9.53
CA GLY A 283 -2.91 13.19 10.87
C GLY A 283 -1.83 13.35 11.94
N ARG A 284 -0.75 12.58 11.87
CA ARG A 284 0.41 12.64 12.78
C ARG A 284 1.20 13.95 12.68
N ASN A 285 1.27 14.53 11.49
CA ASN A 285 1.91 15.82 11.26
C ASN A 285 1.00 17.01 11.63
N GLY A 286 -0.30 16.78 11.80
CA GLY A 286 -1.27 17.76 12.29
C GLY A 286 -2.02 18.54 11.23
N TYR A 287 -2.04 18.06 9.99
CA TYR A 287 -2.81 18.66 8.89
C TYR A 287 -4.31 18.71 9.20
N PHE A 288 -4.85 17.73 9.93
CA PHE A 288 -6.25 17.67 10.35
C PHE A 288 -6.52 18.26 11.75
N GLY A 289 -5.57 19.06 12.28
CA GLY A 289 -5.70 19.75 13.55
C GLY A 289 -5.07 19.03 14.75
N SER A 290 -4.99 19.76 15.87
CA SER A 290 -4.28 19.33 17.08
C SER A 290 -4.94 18.15 17.81
N SER A 291 -6.25 17.97 17.66
CA SER A 291 -6.99 16.83 18.21
C SER A 291 -6.58 15.53 17.53
N VAL A 292 -6.63 15.50 16.19
CA VAL A 292 -6.20 14.34 15.40
C VAL A 292 -4.74 14.01 15.66
N ARG A 293 -3.87 15.01 15.66
CA ARG A 293 -2.43 14.86 15.96
C ARG A 293 -2.15 14.18 17.29
N ARG A 294 -2.94 14.49 18.32
CA ARG A 294 -2.80 13.84 19.64
C ARG A 294 -3.26 12.39 19.58
N GLY A 295 -4.37 12.10 18.90
CA GLY A 295 -4.89 10.74 18.73
C GLY A 295 -3.94 9.82 17.95
N THR A 296 -3.41 10.27 16.81
CA THR A 296 -2.46 9.49 16.00
C THR A 296 -1.14 9.26 16.73
N ARG A 297 -0.59 10.29 17.41
CA ARG A 297 0.61 10.11 18.26
C ARG A 297 0.36 9.19 19.45
N ALA A 298 -0.85 9.18 20.01
CA ALA A 298 -1.21 8.26 21.07
C ALA A 298 -1.24 6.82 20.55
N ALA A 299 -1.79 6.58 19.36
CA ALA A 299 -1.79 5.28 18.70
C ALA A 299 -0.36 4.75 18.47
N THR A 300 0.59 5.58 18.01
CA THR A 300 2.00 5.18 17.81
C THR A 300 2.72 4.75 19.10
N ARG A 301 2.27 5.25 20.26
CA ARG A 301 2.88 4.91 21.56
C ARG A 301 2.34 3.62 22.15
N VAL A 302 1.23 3.09 21.62
CA VAL A 302 0.67 1.83 22.12
C VAL A 302 1.60 0.71 21.69
N ARG A 303 2.03 -0.07 22.67
CA ARG A 303 2.76 -1.32 22.46
C ARG A 303 1.94 -2.43 23.08
N LEU A 304 1.74 -3.51 22.33
CA LEU A 304 1.04 -4.69 22.83
C LEU A 304 2.07 -5.72 23.30
N PRO A 305 1.82 -6.39 24.44
CA PRO A 305 2.64 -7.52 24.83
C PRO A 305 2.51 -8.59 23.74
N ARG A 306 3.62 -8.95 23.10
CA ARG A 306 3.60 -10.03 22.11
C ARG A 306 3.34 -11.32 22.86
N ARG A 307 2.19 -11.94 22.60
CA ARG A 307 1.95 -13.30 23.08
C ARG A 307 3.02 -14.18 22.43
N HIS A 308 3.81 -14.88 23.24
CA HIS A 308 4.81 -15.82 22.71
C HIS A 308 4.04 -16.89 21.96
N ASP A 309 4.19 -16.85 20.65
CA ASP A 309 3.22 -17.42 19.75
C ASP A 309 3.67 -18.82 19.33
N ASP A 310 3.03 -19.85 19.90
CA ASP A 310 3.36 -21.25 19.61
C ASP A 310 2.91 -21.67 18.20
N GLN A 311 2.17 -20.82 17.48
CA GLN A 311 1.53 -21.13 16.20
C GLN A 311 2.18 -20.42 15.01
N TRP A 312 3.51 -20.44 14.93
CA TRP A 312 4.28 -19.90 13.80
C TRP A 312 3.85 -20.44 12.41
N TRP A 313 3.19 -21.60 12.36
CA TRP A 313 2.68 -22.24 11.14
C TRP A 313 1.33 -21.69 10.65
N PHE A 314 0.60 -20.91 11.46
CA PHE A 314 -0.73 -20.43 11.07
C PHE A 314 -0.67 -19.41 9.92
N ARG A 315 0.30 -18.48 9.97
CA ARG A 315 0.51 -17.47 8.92
C ARG A 315 0.73 -18.07 7.52
N PRO A 316 1.71 -18.98 7.31
CA PRO A 316 1.92 -19.57 6.00
C PRO A 316 0.73 -20.44 5.57
N LEU A 317 -0.02 -21.02 6.50
CA LEU A 317 -1.23 -21.78 6.17
C LEU A 317 -2.32 -20.89 5.57
N VAL A 318 -2.63 -19.76 6.20
CA VAL A 318 -3.66 -18.85 5.67
C VAL A 318 -3.22 -18.27 4.33
N PHE A 319 -1.95 -17.88 4.21
CA PHE A 319 -1.36 -17.44 2.95
C PHE A 319 -1.50 -18.49 1.84
N ALA A 320 -1.17 -19.75 2.14
CA ALA A 320 -1.32 -20.86 1.20
C ALA A 320 -2.78 -21.10 0.82
N LEU A 321 -3.72 -20.97 1.76
CA LEU A 321 -5.15 -21.16 1.51
C LEU A 321 -5.71 -20.06 0.59
N VAL A 322 -5.38 -18.79 0.84
CA VAL A 322 -5.81 -17.66 0.00
C VAL A 322 -5.21 -17.80 -1.40
N SER A 323 -3.90 -18.10 -1.48
CA SER A 323 -3.22 -18.33 -2.76
C SER A 323 -3.82 -19.49 -3.53
N ALA A 324 -4.12 -20.61 -2.87
CA ALA A 324 -4.76 -21.76 -3.50
C ALA A 324 -6.17 -21.42 -4.02
N GLY A 325 -6.93 -20.61 -3.29
CA GLY A 325 -8.25 -20.12 -3.73
C GLY A 325 -8.18 -19.30 -5.02
N LEU A 326 -7.28 -18.31 -5.08
CA LEU A 326 -7.08 -17.49 -6.28
C LEU A 326 -6.52 -18.31 -7.45
N LEU A 327 -5.56 -19.19 -7.20
CA LEU A 327 -5.02 -20.08 -8.24
C LEU A 327 -6.05 -21.09 -8.76
N ALA A 328 -6.96 -21.57 -7.91
CA ALA A 328 -8.07 -22.40 -8.33
C ALA A 328 -9.04 -21.61 -9.24
N GLY A 329 -9.38 -20.38 -8.85
CA GLY A 329 -10.15 -19.46 -9.71
C GLY A 329 -9.48 -19.26 -11.07
N TRP A 330 -8.18 -18.98 -11.06
CA TRP A 330 -7.36 -18.85 -12.27
C TRP A 330 -7.38 -20.10 -13.15
N GLY A 331 -7.19 -21.28 -12.55
CA GLY A 331 -7.23 -22.54 -13.28
C GLY A 331 -8.59 -22.81 -13.92
N VAL A 332 -9.69 -22.46 -13.25
CA VAL A 332 -11.05 -22.61 -13.80
C VAL A 332 -11.26 -21.69 -15.01
N VAL A 333 -10.87 -20.42 -14.90
CA VAL A 333 -10.99 -19.45 -16.00
C VAL A 333 -10.08 -19.83 -17.16
N GLY A 334 -8.81 -20.13 -16.91
CA GLY A 334 -7.85 -20.53 -17.94
C GLY A 334 -8.25 -21.82 -18.67
N ARG A 335 -8.86 -22.79 -17.96
CA ARG A 335 -9.43 -23.99 -18.57
C ARG A 335 -10.61 -23.68 -19.49
N LYS A 336 -11.45 -22.71 -19.13
CA LYS A 336 -12.55 -22.26 -20.00
C LYS A 336 -12.02 -21.48 -21.22
N GLN A 337 -11.02 -20.60 -21.04
CA GLN A 337 -10.37 -19.86 -22.14
C GLN A 337 -9.71 -20.81 -23.16
N SER A 338 -8.95 -21.80 -22.69
CA SER A 338 -8.27 -22.79 -23.56
C SER A 338 -9.22 -23.70 -24.33
N ARG A 339 -10.43 -23.94 -23.82
CA ARG A 339 -11.45 -24.75 -24.51
C ARG A 339 -12.29 -23.94 -25.49
N GLY A 340 -12.05 -22.63 -25.63
CA GLY A 340 -12.92 -21.73 -26.37
C GLY A 340 -14.30 -21.61 -25.73
N GLY A 341 -14.44 -21.87 -24.42
CA GLY A 341 -15.72 -21.79 -23.72
C GLY A 341 -16.28 -20.37 -23.61
N TYR A 342 -15.44 -19.36 -23.84
CA TYR A 342 -15.82 -17.95 -23.93
C TYR A 342 -16.03 -17.48 -25.38
N LEU A 343 -15.83 -18.36 -26.37
CA LEU A 343 -16.27 -18.11 -27.75
C LEU A 343 -17.78 -18.40 -27.86
N SER A 344 -18.58 -17.73 -27.04
CA SER A 344 -20.05 -17.76 -27.12
C SER A 344 -20.57 -16.92 -28.30
N CYS A 345 -19.77 -16.80 -29.37
CA CYS A 345 -20.25 -16.32 -30.66
C CYS A 345 -21.20 -17.37 -31.23
N ARG A 346 -22.44 -17.42 -30.71
CA ARG A 346 -23.54 -18.15 -31.34
C ARG A 346 -23.82 -17.59 -32.74
N ASN A 347 -23.39 -16.35 -32.97
CA ASN A 347 -23.35 -15.70 -34.27
C ASN A 347 -21.88 -15.39 -34.61
N VAL A 348 -21.35 -16.08 -35.62
CA VAL A 348 -20.10 -15.65 -36.27
C VAL A 348 -20.51 -14.64 -37.33
N PHE A 349 -20.18 -13.37 -37.10
CA PHE A 349 -20.42 -12.31 -38.09
C PHE A 349 -19.32 -12.38 -39.15
N PHE A 350 -19.66 -12.95 -40.31
CA PHE A 350 -18.81 -12.88 -41.48
C PHE A 350 -19.09 -11.56 -42.19
N GLN A 351 -18.20 -10.59 -42.01
CA GLN A 351 -18.24 -9.35 -42.77
C GLN A 351 -17.35 -9.49 -44.00
N PHE A 352 -17.97 -9.47 -45.17
CA PHE A 352 -17.27 -9.33 -46.43
C PHE A 352 -17.18 -7.83 -46.73
N GLY A 353 -15.96 -7.30 -46.93
CA GLY A 353 -15.75 -5.90 -47.31
C GLY A 353 -16.60 -5.50 -48.52
N ASP A 354 -17.06 -4.25 -48.64
CA ASP A 354 -16.12 -3.14 -48.78
C ASP A 354 -16.39 -1.86 -47.96
N ILE A 355 -17.46 -1.72 -47.16
CA ILE A 355 -17.67 -0.49 -46.38
C ILE A 355 -18.33 -0.80 -45.02
N PHE A 356 -17.62 -0.47 -43.93
CA PHE A 356 -18.13 -0.62 -42.57
C PHE A 356 -18.99 0.58 -42.19
N HIS A 357 -20.30 0.37 -42.03
CA HIS A 357 -21.22 1.34 -41.43
C HIS A 357 -21.78 0.77 -40.13
N ALA A 358 -21.17 1.15 -39.00
CA ALA A 358 -21.58 0.72 -37.66
C ALA A 358 -23.06 1.03 -37.36
N GLU A 359 -23.61 2.05 -38.02
CA GLU A 359 -24.94 2.59 -37.76
C GLU A 359 -26.09 1.78 -38.38
N LEU A 360 -25.81 0.87 -39.32
CA LEU A 360 -26.86 0.16 -40.07
C LEU A 360 -27.43 -1.08 -39.33
N GLY A 361 -26.91 -1.42 -38.15
CA GLY A 361 -27.42 -2.54 -37.34
C GLY A 361 -27.47 -3.87 -38.12
N PHE A 362 -28.35 -4.79 -37.67
CA PHE A 362 -28.50 -6.17 -38.17
C PHE A 362 -28.83 -6.33 -39.66
N VAL A 363 -28.92 -5.26 -40.44
CA VAL A 363 -29.34 -5.26 -41.84
C VAL A 363 -28.33 -4.47 -42.69
N SER A 364 -27.08 -4.95 -42.76
CA SER A 364 -26.25 -4.65 -43.92
C SER A 364 -25.71 -5.96 -44.50
N GLY A 365 -26.19 -6.26 -45.70
CA GLY A 365 -25.77 -7.36 -46.55
C GLY A 365 -25.65 -6.85 -47.97
#